data_AF-A0A1Q3V6H6-F1
#
_entry.id   AF-A0A1Q3V6H6-F1
#
_cell.length_a   1.000
_cell.length_b   1.000
_cell.length_c   1.000
_cell.angle_alpha   90.00
_cell.angle_beta   90.00
_cell.angle_gamma   90.00
#
_symmetry.space_group_name_H-M   'P 1'
#
loop_
_entity.id
_entity.type
_entity.pdbx_description
1 polymer ?
#
loop_
_entity_poly.entity_id
_entity_poly.type
_entity_poly.pdbx_seq_one_letter_code
_entity_poly.pdbx_strand_id
1 'polypeptide(L)' 'MTGRPNRDDLQHQVDTFNAAYSIGQRVVLRKDDGTDFETHTRARAAILSGHSAVIWVKGIAGCYLLDRVTPL' A
#
# COMPACT_ATOMS: atom_id res chain seq x y z
N MET A 1 -17.85 -15.11 8.69
CA MET A 1 -18.31 -13.73 8.40
C MET A 1 -17.07 -12.84 8.32
N THR A 2 -16.44 -12.73 7.16
CA THR A 2 -15.33 -11.80 6.97
C THR A 2 -15.93 -10.45 6.59
N GLY A 3 -16.17 -9.61 7.60
CA GLY A 3 -16.64 -8.24 7.40
C GLY A 3 -15.61 -7.49 6.57
N ARG A 4 -16.06 -6.78 5.53
CA ARG A 4 -15.18 -5.85 4.80
C ARG A 4 -14.55 -4.89 5.81
N PRO A 5 -13.24 -4.61 5.73
CA PRO A 5 -12.60 -3.66 6.64
C PRO A 5 -13.36 -2.35 6.62
N ASN A 6 -13.67 -1.81 7.79
CA ASN A 6 -14.36 -0.54 7.88
C ASN A 6 -13.37 0.59 7.55
N ARG A 7 -13.88 1.80 7.32
CA ARG A 7 -13.03 2.94 6.94
C ARG A 7 -11.95 3.25 7.99
N ASP A 8 -12.25 3.05 9.27
CA ASP A 8 -11.34 3.29 10.38
C ASP A 8 -10.16 2.32 10.36
N ASP A 9 -10.42 1.04 10.08
CA ASP A 9 -9.36 0.03 9.90
C ASP A 9 -8.42 0.41 8.74
N LEU A 10 -8.98 0.87 7.62
CA LEU A 10 -8.20 1.32 6.46
C LEU A 10 -7.37 2.56 6.79
N GLN A 11 -7.93 3.49 7.57
CA GLN A 11 -7.25 4.71 8.00
C GLN A 11 -6.09 4.37 8.93
N HIS A 12 -6.31 3.48 9.90
CA HIS A 12 -5.28 3.00 10.80
C HIS A 12 -4.12 2.32 10.05
N GLN A 13 -4.40 1.52 9.02
CA GLN A 13 -3.36 0.91 8.18
C GLN A 13 -2.51 1.97 7.44
N VAL A 14 -3.19 2.93 6.81
CA VAL A 14 -2.54 4.03 6.08
C VAL A 14 -1.66 4.85 7.02
N ASP A 15 -2.18 5.23 8.19
CA ASP A 15 -1.48 6.07 9.15
C ASP A 15 -0.29 5.34 9.77
N THR A 16 -0.47 4.06 10.13
CA THR A 16 0.62 3.22 10.65
C THR A 16 1.77 3.14 9.65
N PHE A 17 1.46 2.87 8.38
CA PHE A 17 2.48 2.79 7.33
C PHE A 17 3.18 4.14 7.12
N ASN A 18 2.41 5.22 7.01
CA ASN A 18 2.96 6.55 6.77
C ASN A 18 3.75 7.11 7.98
N ALA A 19 3.43 6.70 9.20
CA ALA A 19 4.20 7.06 10.38
C ALA A 19 5.54 6.31 10.44
N ALA A 20 5.57 5.05 10.02
CA ALA A 20 6.76 4.21 10.03
C ALA A 20 7.72 4.51 8.86
N TYR A 21 7.20 4.87 7.68
CA TYR A 21 7.98 4.93 6.46
C TYR A 21 7.77 6.24 5.67
N SER A 22 8.87 6.77 5.15
CA SER A 22 8.88 7.96 4.29
C SER A 22 8.70 7.61 2.81
N ILE A 23 8.35 8.61 1.99
CA ILE A 23 8.39 8.47 0.53
C ILE A 23 9.82 8.14 0.11
N GLY A 24 9.98 7.16 -0.79
CA GLY A 24 11.27 6.62 -1.17
C GLY A 24 11.70 5.41 -0.34
N GLN A 25 10.86 4.92 0.57
CA GLN A 25 11.08 3.64 1.26
C GLN A 25 11.21 2.50 0.24
N ARG A 26 12.21 1.64 0.43
CA ARG A 26 12.41 0.43 -0.37
C ARG A 26 11.40 -0.63 0.08
N VAL A 27 10.74 -1.26 -0.89
CA VAL A 27 9.64 -2.20 -0.65
C VAL A 27 9.67 -3.33 -1.68
N VAL A 28 9.08 -4.47 -1.33
CA VAL A 28 8.70 -5.52 -2.26
C VAL A 28 7.20 -5.44 -2.48
N LEU A 29 6.79 -5.35 -3.75
CA LEU A 29 5.39 -5.43 -4.16
C LEU A 29 5.09 -6.82 -4.71
N ARG A 30 4.01 -7.44 -4.23
CA ARG A 30 3.39 -8.61 -4.86
C ARG A 30 2.43 -8.17 -5.96
N LYS A 31 2.74 -8.50 -7.21
CA LYS A 31 1.91 -8.23 -8.39
C LYS A 31 0.71 -9.18 -8.48
N ASP A 32 -0.23 -8.86 -9.38
CA ASP A 32 -1.44 -9.65 -9.64
C ASP A 32 -1.14 -11.05 -10.21
N ASP A 33 -0.04 -11.19 -10.94
CA ASP A 33 0.46 -12.48 -11.45
C ASP A 33 1.19 -13.32 -10.38
N GLY A 34 1.24 -12.83 -9.13
CA GLY A 34 1.90 -13.49 -8.02
C GLY A 34 3.41 -13.29 -7.96
N THR A 35 4.02 -12.54 -8.89
CA THR A 35 5.46 -12.24 -8.86
C THR A 35 5.78 -11.11 -7.88
N ASP A 36 6.98 -11.16 -7.30
CA ASP A 36 7.52 -10.08 -6.48
C ASP A 36 8.28 -9.06 -7.34
N PHE A 37 8.15 -7.79 -6.97
CA PHE A 37 8.80 -6.68 -7.64
C PHE A 37 9.36 -5.70 -6.61
N GLU A 38 10.68 -5.68 -6.50
CA GLU A 38 11.37 -4.73 -5.62
C GLU A 38 11.39 -3.33 -6.23
N THR A 39 10.99 -2.34 -5.45
CA THR A 39 10.87 -0.95 -5.90
C THR A 39 10.90 0.00 -4.70
N HIS A 40 10.62 1.29 -4.94
CA HIS A 40 10.50 2.30 -3.90
C HIS A 40 9.12 2.97 -3.94
N THR A 41 8.62 3.38 -2.79
CA THR A 41 7.40 4.19 -2.69
C THR A 41 7.60 5.52 -3.42
N ARG A 42 6.60 5.95 -4.20
CA ARG A 42 6.61 7.24 -4.90
C ARG A 42 5.67 8.27 -4.28
N ALA A 43 4.76 7.83 -3.42
CA ALA A 43 3.83 8.68 -2.68
C ALA A 43 3.48 8.04 -1.32
N ARG A 44 2.84 8.82 -0.45
CA ARG A 44 2.24 8.32 0.80
C ARG A 44 1.14 7.29 0.49
N ALA A 45 0.91 6.37 1.42
CA ALA A 45 -0.27 5.51 1.38
C ALA A 45 -1.54 6.37 1.56
N ALA A 46 -2.66 5.95 0.97
CA ALA A 46 -3.94 6.64 1.09
C ALA A 46 -5.13 5.68 0.95
N ILE A 47 -6.31 6.12 1.36
CA ILE A 47 -7.57 5.42 1.08
C ILE A 47 -8.11 5.87 -0.28
N LEU A 48 -8.22 4.95 -1.23
CA LEU A 48 -8.84 5.19 -2.54
C LEU A 48 -10.35 4.98 -2.45
N SER A 49 -11.11 5.99 -2.87
CA SER A 49 -12.58 5.96 -2.98
C SER A 49 -13.30 5.47 -1.72
N GLY A 50 -12.69 5.65 -0.54
CA GLY A 50 -13.26 5.30 0.76
C GLY A 50 -13.26 3.81 1.13
N HIS A 51 -12.67 2.91 0.33
CA HIS A 51 -12.81 1.46 0.54
C HIS A 51 -11.54 0.63 0.31
N SER A 52 -10.42 1.23 -0.04
CA SER A 52 -9.17 0.48 -0.23
C SER A 52 -7.96 1.29 0.22
N ALA A 53 -7.16 0.73 1.12
CA ALA A 53 -5.84 1.26 1.44
C ALA A 53 -4.89 0.92 0.29
N VAL A 54 -4.27 1.94 -0.29
CA VAL A 54 -3.40 1.80 -1.46
C VAL A 54 -2.11 2.58 -1.31
N ILE A 55 -1.11 2.22 -2.11
CA ILE A 55 0.15 2.93 -2.23
C ILE A 55 0.61 2.99 -3.69
N TRP A 56 1.44 3.98 -3.97
CA TRP A 56 2.05 4.17 -5.27
C TRP A 56 3.54 3.87 -5.19
N VAL A 57 4.04 3.09 -6.15
CA VAL A 57 5.46 2.73 -6.26
C VAL A 57 6.06 3.19 -7.59
N LYS A 58 7.39 3.27 -7.66
CA LYS A 58 8.11 3.57 -8.90
C LYS A 58 8.00 2.41 -9.90
N GLY A 59 7.98 2.73 -11.20
CA GLY A 59 7.92 1.75 -12.28
C GLY A 59 6.53 1.15 -12.57
N ILE A 60 5.50 1.59 -11.85
CA ILE A 60 4.11 1.14 -12.07
C ILE A 60 3.19 2.33 -12.28
N ALA A 61 2.40 2.26 -13.36
CA ALA A 61 1.29 3.16 -13.59
C ALA A 61 0.09 2.72 -12.73
N GLY A 62 -0.41 3.60 -11.87
CA GLY A 62 -1.47 3.30 -10.91
C GLY A 62 -0.97 3.06 -9.49
N CYS A 63 -1.84 2.46 -8.68
CA CYS A 63 -1.61 2.11 -7.28
C CYS A 63 -1.87 0.62 -7.03
N TYR A 64 -1.29 0.10 -5.95
CA TYR A 64 -1.53 -1.25 -5.45
C TYR A 64 -2.13 -1.20 -4.06
N LEU A 65 -2.82 -2.27 -3.68
CA LEU A 65 -3.28 -2.47 -2.31
C LEU A 65 -2.08 -2.43 -1.35
N LEU A 66 -2.23 -1.72 -0.24
CA LEU A 66 -1.17 -1.55 0.74
C LEU A 66 -0.71 -2.91 1.32
N ASP A 67 -1.64 -3.83 1.51
CA ASP A 67 -1.38 -5.20 2.00
C ASP A 67 -0.50 -6.06 1.08
N ARG A 68 -0.35 -5.66 -0.20
CA ARG A 68 0.56 -6.33 -1.15
C ARG A 68 1.97 -5.77 -1.12
N VAL A 69 2.27 -4.84 -0.23
CA VAL A 69 3.56 -4.15 -0.16
C VAL A 69 4.23 -4.42 1.18
N THR A 70 5.42 -4.98 1.11
CA THR A 70 6.25 -5.28 2.28
C THR A 70 7.46 -4.33 2.30
N PRO A 71 7.60 -3.47 3.33
CA PRO A 71 8.81 -2.69 3.54
C PRO A 71 10.05 -3.58 3.76
N LEU A 72 11.18 -3.17 3.18
CA LEU A 72 12.50 -3.78 3.39
C LEU A 72 13.36 -2.98 4.36
#